data_AF-A0A9X3HNJ3-F1
#
_entry.id   AF-A0A9X3HNJ3-F1
#
_cell.length_a   1.000
_cell.length_b   1.000
_cell.length_c   1.000
_cell.angle_alpha   90.00
_cell.angle_beta   90.00
_cell.angle_gamma   90.00
#
_symmetry.space_group_name_H-M   'P 1'
#
loop_
_entity.id
_entity.type
_entity.pdbx_description
1 polymer ?
#
loop_
_entity_poly.entity_id
_entity_poly.type
_entity_poly.pdbx_seq_one_letter_code
_entity_poly.pdbx_strand_id
1 'polypeptide(L)'
;MSKQNLDSRVFSLASNLFGFGNTAEKTIIQETIATTVATALRTENRIMAVYPAISMEAFSITMDNYRKYIAGYNFKTTAENELTEKHNREVRKFLSENHLNDIQREFAKVFLHKSKMLKPREYNVQADAFMKDHGLIIEKKKIQTVKYATELVFQNLLHLYNSQLMKRNEQYMKLRVTAIRPIEEFKINSFLVTALQRNGVTSLDLCKKTVRNHRQRLEECGVFVDYHFSGQNRPVEVHINSEILTVLDLKTSKLTTTENQYVNPVNEKVLPDNNENTRTDLNESQMKENVKNISQFDKEFPSVTPSYLFFTRTPASKLQNPTEVAG
;
A
#
# COMPACT_ATOMS: atom_id res chain seq x y z
N MET A 1 12.93 -22.07 63.44
CA MET A 1 12.92 -20.76 62.76
C MET A 1 12.70 -20.99 61.28
N SER A 2 11.56 -20.52 60.76
CA SER A 2 11.03 -20.83 59.43
C SER A 2 11.82 -20.11 58.34
N LYS A 3 12.34 -20.87 57.35
CA LYS A 3 12.92 -20.33 56.11
C LYS A 3 11.79 -19.73 55.27
N GLN A 4 11.75 -18.41 55.15
CA GLN A 4 10.85 -17.73 54.23
C GLN A 4 11.39 -17.91 52.80
N ASN A 5 10.65 -18.67 51.98
CA ASN A 5 10.82 -18.69 50.54
C ASN A 5 10.36 -17.33 49.98
N LEU A 6 11.32 -16.50 49.59
CA LEU A 6 11.06 -15.26 48.87
C LEU A 6 10.60 -15.59 47.45
N ASP A 7 9.42 -15.09 47.10
CA ASP A 7 8.71 -15.37 45.86
C ASP A 7 9.45 -14.80 44.64
N SER A 8 9.83 -15.69 43.71
CA SER A 8 10.48 -15.37 42.43
C SER A 8 9.76 -14.28 41.62
N ARG A 9 8.46 -14.05 41.85
CA ARG A 9 7.68 -12.98 41.23
C ARG A 9 8.10 -11.58 41.67
N VAL A 10 8.55 -11.40 42.92
CA VAL A 10 8.99 -10.11 43.46
C VAL A 10 10.27 -9.64 42.77
N PHE A 11 11.18 -10.57 42.46
CA PHE A 11 12.38 -10.26 41.69
C PHE A 11 12.07 -9.94 40.21
N SER A 12 11.05 -10.56 39.61
CA SER A 12 10.63 -10.25 38.23
C SER A 12 9.95 -8.89 38.07
N LEU A 13 9.28 -8.41 39.13
CA LEU A 13 8.66 -7.07 39.14
C LEU A 13 9.70 -5.97 39.38
N ALA A 14 10.73 -6.25 40.19
CA ALA A 14 11.84 -5.33 40.42
C ALA A 14 12.75 -5.17 39.18
N SER A 15 12.97 -6.24 38.40
CA SER A 15 13.75 -6.15 37.15
C SER A 15 13.07 -5.30 36.08
N ASN A 16 11.73 -5.29 36.04
CA ASN A 16 10.94 -4.45 35.13
C ASN A 16 10.91 -2.97 35.55
N LEU A 17 11.15 -2.65 36.82
CA LEU A 17 11.08 -1.28 37.34
C LEU A 17 12.43 -0.54 37.31
N PHE A 18 13.55 -1.28 37.37
CA PHE A 18 14.90 -0.69 37.45
C PHE A 18 15.80 -0.95 36.23
N GLY A 19 15.26 -1.46 35.11
CA GLY A 19 15.94 -1.39 33.81
C GLY A 19 17.22 -2.23 33.66
N PHE A 20 17.42 -3.23 34.51
CA PHE A 20 18.47 -4.25 34.34
C PHE A 20 17.86 -5.50 33.70
N GLY A 21 17.67 -5.45 32.39
CA GLY A 21 17.17 -6.57 31.56
C GLY A 21 17.94 -6.65 30.25
N ASN A 22 18.38 -7.87 29.90
CA ASN A 22 19.43 -8.18 28.93
C ASN A 22 19.24 -7.53 27.54
N THR A 23 20.36 -7.06 27.01
CA THR A 23 20.52 -6.41 25.70
C THR A 23 19.97 -7.23 24.54
N ALA A 24 19.92 -8.56 24.67
CA ALA A 24 19.42 -9.50 23.66
C ALA A 24 17.91 -9.35 23.37
N GLU A 25 17.07 -9.08 24.38
CA GLU A 25 15.62 -8.90 24.18
C GLU A 25 15.31 -7.57 23.49
N LYS A 26 16.11 -6.53 23.74
CA LYS A 26 16.04 -5.27 22.99
C LYS A 26 16.47 -5.45 21.53
N THR A 27 17.43 -6.34 21.25
CA THR A 27 17.81 -6.67 19.88
C THR A 27 16.70 -7.44 19.18
N ILE A 28 16.02 -8.38 19.87
CA ILE A 28 14.85 -9.10 19.33
C ILE A 28 13.66 -8.17 19.09
N ILE A 29 13.44 -7.16 19.96
CA ILE A 29 12.39 -6.14 19.77
C ILE A 29 12.75 -5.19 18.62
N GLN A 30 14.02 -4.81 18.48
CA GLN A 30 14.48 -4.00 17.35
C GLN A 30 14.49 -4.79 16.04
N GLU A 31 14.79 -6.09 16.07
CA GLU A 31 14.69 -7.00 14.93
C GLU A 31 13.22 -7.26 14.57
N THR A 32 12.29 -7.36 15.53
CA THR A 32 10.84 -7.46 15.23
C THR A 32 10.25 -6.15 14.73
N ILE A 33 10.73 -4.99 15.20
CA ILE A 33 10.36 -3.67 14.64
C ILE A 33 10.97 -3.49 13.24
N ALA A 34 12.22 -3.90 13.02
CA ALA A 34 12.84 -3.88 11.70
C ALA A 34 12.18 -4.88 10.74
N THR A 35 11.73 -6.04 11.22
CA THR A 35 11.00 -7.05 10.43
C THR A 35 9.58 -6.58 10.10
N THR A 36 8.91 -5.86 10.99
CA THR A 36 7.58 -5.27 10.72
C THR A 36 7.65 -4.06 9.80
N VAL A 37 8.76 -3.30 9.80
CA VAL A 37 9.01 -2.23 8.82
C VAL A 37 9.53 -2.79 7.48
N ALA A 38 10.28 -3.89 7.49
CA ALA A 38 10.75 -4.62 6.29
C ALA A 38 9.68 -5.52 5.63
N THR A 39 8.46 -5.58 6.18
CA THR A 39 7.27 -6.07 5.45
C THR A 39 6.93 -5.22 4.21
N ALA A 40 7.61 -4.09 4.03
CA ALA A 40 7.50 -3.17 2.90
C ALA A 40 7.98 -3.70 1.53
N LEU A 41 8.19 -5.02 1.35
CA LEU A 41 8.55 -5.62 0.06
C LEU A 41 7.87 -6.96 -0.26
N ARG A 42 6.85 -7.39 0.49
CA ARG A 42 6.26 -8.72 0.26
C ARG A 42 5.04 -8.69 -0.65
N THR A 43 5.23 -9.17 -1.87
CA THR A 43 4.17 -9.70 -2.75
C THR A 43 3.21 -10.67 -2.02
N GLU A 44 3.63 -11.23 -0.89
CA GLU A 44 2.89 -12.19 -0.06
C GLU A 44 1.66 -11.58 0.66
N ASN A 45 1.59 -10.26 0.84
CA ASN A 45 0.42 -9.63 1.49
C ASN A 45 -0.62 -9.10 0.50
N ARG A 46 -0.43 -9.32 -0.80
CA ARG A 46 -1.36 -8.84 -1.84
C ARG A 46 -2.50 -9.82 -2.01
N ILE A 47 -3.72 -9.31 -2.09
CA ILE A 47 -4.89 -10.14 -2.40
C ILE A 47 -4.72 -10.70 -3.82
N MET A 48 -4.90 -12.01 -3.96
CA MET A 48 -4.79 -12.73 -5.23
C MET A 48 -6.19 -13.08 -5.73
N ALA A 49 -6.54 -12.67 -6.94
CA ALA A 49 -7.84 -12.92 -7.55
C ALA A 49 -7.71 -13.08 -9.08
N VAL A 50 -8.72 -13.69 -9.72
CA VAL A 50 -8.77 -13.77 -11.20
C VAL A 50 -9.51 -12.56 -11.75
N TYR A 51 -10.72 -12.30 -11.24
CA TYR A 51 -11.56 -11.17 -11.63
C TYR A 51 -12.05 -10.44 -10.37
N PRO A 52 -11.20 -9.61 -9.75
CA PRO A 52 -11.53 -8.90 -8.51
C PRO A 52 -12.67 -7.90 -8.69
N ALA A 53 -13.69 -7.97 -7.84
CA ALA A 53 -14.81 -7.03 -7.80
C ALA A 53 -15.19 -6.69 -6.36
N ILE A 54 -15.58 -5.44 -6.12
CA ILE A 54 -16.12 -5.02 -4.83
C ILE A 54 -17.65 -5.10 -4.93
N SER A 55 -18.19 -6.25 -4.52
CA SER A 55 -19.64 -6.45 -4.35
C SER A 55 -20.18 -5.62 -3.17
N MET A 56 -21.49 -5.54 -3.01
CA MET A 56 -22.11 -4.84 -1.87
C MET A 56 -21.69 -5.44 -0.53
N GLU A 57 -21.56 -6.77 -0.46
CA GLU A 57 -21.08 -7.49 0.73
C GLU A 57 -19.59 -7.23 0.99
N ALA A 58 -18.76 -7.32 -0.05
CA ALA A 58 -17.33 -7.00 0.06
C ALA A 58 -17.11 -5.53 0.49
N PHE A 59 -17.96 -4.63 0.00
CA PHE A 59 -17.95 -3.22 0.37
C PHE A 59 -18.29 -3.01 1.84
N SER A 60 -19.36 -3.64 2.35
CA SER A 60 -19.75 -3.51 3.76
C SER A 60 -18.66 -4.04 4.69
N ILE A 61 -18.10 -5.22 4.38
CA ILE A 61 -17.01 -5.82 5.16
C ILE A 61 -15.77 -4.92 5.15
N THR A 62 -15.40 -4.39 3.97
CA THR A 62 -14.27 -3.47 3.84
C THR A 62 -14.46 -2.20 4.67
N MET A 63 -15.68 -1.65 4.69
CA MET A 63 -15.99 -0.46 5.48
C MET A 63 -15.94 -0.74 7.00
N ASP A 64 -16.39 -1.92 7.44
CA ASP A 64 -16.31 -2.30 8.85
C ASP A 64 -14.87 -2.56 9.30
N ASN A 65 -14.07 -3.21 8.46
CA ASN A 65 -12.63 -3.37 8.71
C ASN A 65 -11.92 -2.03 8.75
N TYR A 66 -12.25 -1.10 7.84
CA TYR A 66 -11.75 0.27 7.86
C TYR A 66 -12.09 0.98 9.17
N ARG A 67 -13.34 0.90 9.64
CA ARG A 67 -13.76 1.53 10.90
C ARG A 67 -13.00 0.98 12.10
N LYS A 68 -12.86 -0.35 12.20
CA LYS A 68 -12.07 -1.02 13.26
C LYS A 68 -10.61 -0.57 13.24
N TYR A 69 -10.01 -0.55 12.05
CA TYR A 69 -8.63 -0.14 11.84
C TYR A 69 -8.39 1.32 12.26
N ILE A 70 -9.25 2.24 11.79
CA ILE A 70 -9.16 3.67 12.11
C ILE A 70 -9.43 3.94 13.59
N ALA A 71 -10.38 3.24 14.22
CA ALA A 71 -10.62 3.35 15.65
C ALA A 71 -9.36 2.98 16.45
N GLY A 72 -8.71 1.87 16.10
CA GLY A 72 -7.44 1.45 16.71
C GLY A 72 -6.32 2.47 16.49
N TYR A 73 -6.17 3.00 15.27
CA TYR A 73 -5.18 4.03 14.95
C TYR A 73 -5.42 5.33 15.73
N ASN A 74 -6.67 5.81 15.78
CA ASN A 74 -7.03 7.03 16.48
C ASN A 74 -6.81 6.90 17.99
N PHE A 75 -7.16 5.76 18.58
CA PHE A 75 -6.91 5.48 20.00
C PHE A 75 -5.41 5.52 20.36
N LYS A 76 -4.56 4.90 19.52
CA LYS A 76 -3.10 4.98 19.69
C LYS A 76 -2.60 6.42 19.57
N THR A 77 -3.09 7.14 18.56
CA THR A 77 -2.70 8.54 18.31
C THR A 77 -3.12 9.48 19.44
N THR A 78 -4.28 9.27 20.07
CA THR A 78 -4.70 10.06 21.23
C THR A 78 -3.79 9.81 22.43
N ALA A 79 -3.45 8.55 22.71
CA ALA A 79 -2.51 8.23 23.79
C ALA A 79 -1.11 8.84 23.57
N GLU A 80 -0.59 8.75 22.34
CA GLU A 80 0.68 9.39 21.96
C GLU A 80 0.64 10.92 22.11
N ASN A 81 -0.50 11.54 21.77
CA ASN A 81 -0.68 12.98 21.93
C ASN A 81 -0.75 13.40 23.40
N GLU A 82 -1.35 12.59 24.28
CA GLU A 82 -1.35 12.87 25.72
C GLU A 82 0.07 12.84 26.30
N LEU A 83 0.91 11.89 25.87
CA LEU A 83 2.33 11.85 26.24
C LEU A 83 3.08 13.06 25.68
N THR A 84 2.79 13.43 24.44
CA THR A 84 3.36 14.62 23.78
C THR A 84 2.99 15.91 24.52
N GLU A 85 1.73 16.04 24.97
CA GLU A 85 1.27 17.20 25.73
C GLU A 85 1.89 17.24 27.13
N LYS A 86 2.03 16.10 27.82
CA LYS A 86 2.77 16.01 29.09
C LYS A 86 4.20 16.53 28.92
N HIS A 87 4.90 16.02 27.91
CA HIS A 87 6.26 16.43 27.59
C HIS A 87 6.36 17.93 27.24
N ASN A 88 5.49 18.44 26.37
CA ASN A 88 5.51 19.87 26.01
C ASN A 88 5.22 20.78 27.22
N ARG A 89 4.40 20.33 28.18
CA ARG A 89 4.23 21.06 29.44
C ARG A 89 5.51 21.10 30.27
N GLU A 90 6.27 20.01 30.31
CA GLU A 90 7.57 19.96 31.00
C GLU A 90 8.59 20.87 30.32
N VAL A 91 8.66 20.86 28.99
CA VAL A 91 9.52 21.78 28.22
C VAL A 91 9.16 23.24 28.53
N ARG A 92 7.88 23.61 28.52
CA ARG A 92 7.46 24.98 28.84
C ARG A 92 7.82 25.40 30.26
N LYS A 93 7.66 24.50 31.23
CA LYS A 93 8.09 24.76 32.62
C LYS A 93 9.60 24.98 32.69
N PHE A 94 10.37 24.09 32.08
CA PHE A 94 11.83 24.19 32.04
C PHE A 94 12.30 25.51 31.40
N LEU A 95 11.68 25.92 30.29
CA LEU A 95 11.99 27.18 29.61
C LEU A 95 11.55 28.43 30.39
N SER A 96 10.56 28.31 31.28
CA SER A 96 10.13 29.42 32.13
C SER A 96 11.03 29.60 33.36
N GLU A 97 11.61 28.50 33.87
CA GLU A 97 12.46 28.50 35.05
C GLU A 97 13.95 28.74 34.68
N ASN A 98 14.38 28.27 33.51
CA ASN A 98 15.78 28.32 33.08
C ASN A 98 15.96 29.15 31.80
N HIS A 99 17.04 29.95 31.77
CA HIS A 99 17.41 30.72 30.58
C HIS A 99 18.28 29.85 29.66
N LEU A 100 17.84 29.68 28.42
CA LEU A 100 18.63 28.97 27.40
C LEU A 100 19.92 29.72 27.07
N ASN A 101 21.03 28.98 27.00
CA ASN A 101 22.32 29.48 26.54
C ASN A 101 22.24 29.87 25.04
N ASP A 102 23.07 30.81 24.59
CA ASP A 102 23.04 31.31 23.21
C ASP A 102 23.28 30.20 22.18
N ILE A 103 24.18 29.28 22.50
CA ILE A 103 24.47 28.08 21.69
C ILE A 103 23.22 27.20 21.54
N GLN A 104 22.47 27.00 22.63
CA GLN A 104 21.25 26.19 22.63
C GLN A 104 20.14 26.84 21.79
N ARG A 105 20.03 28.18 21.82
CA ARG A 105 19.08 28.92 20.99
C ARG A 105 19.39 28.78 19.51
N GLU A 106 20.66 28.89 19.13
CA GLU A 106 21.07 28.72 17.72
C GLU A 106 20.84 27.28 17.23
N PHE A 107 21.19 26.27 18.03
CA PHE A 107 20.91 24.88 17.66
C PHE A 107 19.41 24.58 17.52
N ALA A 108 18.57 25.13 18.39
CA ALA A 108 17.13 25.00 18.29
C ALA A 108 16.59 25.62 16.97
N LYS A 109 17.08 26.81 16.58
CA LYS A 109 16.70 27.43 15.30
C LYS A 109 17.10 26.57 14.11
N VAL A 110 18.33 26.05 14.11
CA VAL A 110 18.84 25.18 13.04
C VAL A 110 17.99 23.90 12.93
N PHE A 111 17.69 23.27 14.08
CA PHE A 111 16.83 22.09 14.10
C PHE A 111 15.44 22.38 13.54
N LEU A 112 14.78 23.45 13.98
CA LEU A 112 13.45 23.84 13.51
C LEU A 112 13.42 24.15 12.01
N HIS A 113 14.48 24.76 11.48
CA HIS A 113 14.60 25.02 10.06
C HIS A 113 14.76 23.72 9.26
N LYS A 114 15.66 22.83 9.69
CA LYS A 114 15.91 21.53 9.05
C LYS A 114 14.67 20.62 9.05
N SER A 115 13.91 20.66 10.14
CA SER A 115 12.78 19.75 10.40
C SER A 115 11.40 20.31 10.00
N LYS A 116 11.36 21.46 9.29
CA LYS A 116 10.12 22.16 8.91
C LYS A 116 9.18 21.29 8.06
N MET A 117 9.72 20.53 7.12
CA MET A 117 8.95 19.73 6.15
C MET A 117 8.62 18.32 6.64
N LEU A 118 9.14 17.91 7.80
CA LEU A 118 8.93 16.56 8.32
C LEU A 118 7.50 16.36 8.83
N LYS A 119 6.99 15.14 8.61
CA LYS A 119 5.70 14.70 9.15
C LYS A 119 5.76 14.68 10.68
N PRO A 120 4.65 14.89 11.41
CA PRO A 120 4.66 15.01 12.87
C PRO A 120 5.32 13.83 13.61
N ARG A 121 5.07 12.59 13.18
CA ARG A 121 5.67 11.38 13.77
C ARG A 121 7.19 11.36 13.60
N GLU A 122 7.69 11.58 12.38
CA GLU A 122 9.13 11.64 12.08
C GLU A 122 9.82 12.80 12.79
N TYR A 123 9.16 13.96 12.85
CA TYR A 123 9.65 15.12 13.59
C TYR A 123 9.82 14.79 15.07
N ASN A 124 8.83 14.14 15.70
CA ASN A 124 8.89 13.81 17.13
C ASN A 124 10.03 12.84 17.44
N VAL A 125 10.29 11.87 16.57
CA VAL A 125 11.44 10.95 16.70
C VAL A 125 12.77 11.71 16.62
N GLN A 126 12.90 12.64 15.68
CA GLN A 126 14.11 13.47 15.58
C GLN A 126 14.25 14.46 16.75
N ALA A 127 13.13 14.98 17.26
CA ALA A 127 13.13 15.82 18.44
C ALA A 127 13.61 15.04 19.66
N ASP A 128 13.18 13.79 19.83
CA ASP A 128 13.65 12.91 20.89
C ASP A 128 15.16 12.64 20.81
N ALA A 129 15.68 12.39 19.61
CA ALA A 129 17.12 12.26 19.40
C ALA A 129 17.87 13.55 19.74
N PHE A 130 17.39 14.70 19.26
CA PHE A 130 18.00 16.01 19.54
C PHE A 130 18.02 16.35 21.03
N MET A 131 16.93 16.06 21.75
CA MET A 131 16.84 16.34 23.18
C MET A 131 17.77 15.47 24.01
N LYS A 132 18.08 14.25 23.55
CA LYS A 132 19.07 13.40 24.21
C LYS A 132 20.47 14.03 24.21
N ASP A 133 20.81 14.76 23.15
CA ASP A 133 22.13 15.35 22.96
C ASP A 133 22.23 16.78 23.52
N HIS A 134 21.15 17.56 23.44
CA HIS A 134 21.17 19.01 23.73
C HIS A 134 20.31 19.42 24.93
N GLY A 135 19.48 18.52 25.48
CA GLY A 135 18.59 18.78 26.61
C GLY A 135 17.16 19.17 26.21
N LEU A 136 16.33 19.46 27.22
CA LEU A 136 14.88 19.65 27.10
C LEU A 136 14.52 21.03 26.53
N ILE A 137 14.76 21.24 25.23
CA ILE A 137 14.67 22.57 24.59
C ILE A 137 13.52 22.65 23.57
N ILE A 138 13.11 21.52 22.99
CA ILE A 138 12.24 21.49 21.81
C ILE A 138 10.88 20.88 22.13
N GLU A 139 9.81 21.59 21.75
CA GLU A 139 8.46 21.03 21.78
C GLU A 139 8.22 20.05 20.62
N LYS A 140 7.51 18.96 20.94
CA LYS A 140 7.01 17.97 19.99
C LYS A 140 5.75 18.46 19.28
N LYS A 141 5.53 17.98 18.06
CA LYS A 141 4.33 18.28 17.26
C LYS A 141 3.19 17.33 17.60
N LYS A 142 1.97 17.88 17.72
CA LYS A 142 0.75 17.08 17.87
C LYS A 142 0.44 16.31 16.58
N ILE A 143 0.12 15.03 16.72
CA ILE A 143 -0.26 14.16 15.60
C ILE A 143 -1.76 14.30 15.38
N GLN A 144 -2.19 14.45 14.13
CA GLN A 144 -3.61 14.56 13.80
C GLN A 144 -4.25 13.17 13.68
N THR A 145 -5.42 13.03 14.28
CA THR A 145 -6.30 11.86 14.12
C THR A 145 -7.03 11.90 12.77
N VAL A 146 -7.56 10.75 12.35
CA VAL A 146 -8.40 10.64 11.16
C VAL A 146 -9.81 11.11 11.49
N LYS A 147 -10.28 12.15 10.79
CA LYS A 147 -11.62 12.71 10.98
C LYS A 147 -12.69 11.84 10.30
N TYR A 148 -13.91 11.87 10.85
CA TYR A 148 -15.09 11.20 10.30
C TYR A 148 -15.32 11.49 8.81
N ALA A 149 -15.13 12.74 8.37
CA ALA A 149 -15.26 13.12 6.95
C ALA A 149 -14.38 12.29 5.99
N THR A 150 -13.25 11.76 6.49
CA THR A 150 -12.36 10.90 5.69
C THR A 150 -13.03 9.57 5.33
N GLU A 151 -13.96 9.07 6.15
CA GLU A 151 -14.72 7.86 5.85
C GLU A 151 -15.57 8.04 4.59
N LEU A 152 -16.27 9.17 4.46
CA LEU A 152 -17.08 9.48 3.27
C LEU A 152 -16.23 9.56 2.01
N VAL A 153 -15.04 10.18 2.12
CA VAL A 153 -14.08 10.23 1.02
C VAL A 153 -13.58 8.82 0.65
N PHE A 154 -13.29 7.99 1.65
CA PHE A 154 -12.86 6.61 1.45
C PHE A 154 -13.93 5.76 0.75
N GLN A 155 -15.21 5.91 1.12
CA GLN A 155 -16.32 5.24 0.42
C GLN A 155 -16.36 5.59 -1.09
N ASN A 156 -16.19 6.87 -1.42
CA ASN A 156 -16.13 7.30 -2.83
C ASN A 156 -14.89 6.78 -3.55
N LEU A 157 -13.76 6.72 -2.86
CA LEU A 157 -12.53 6.13 -3.38
C LEU A 157 -12.70 4.63 -3.66
N LEU A 158 -13.34 3.87 -2.76
CA LEU A 158 -13.67 2.46 -2.99
C LEU A 158 -14.58 2.26 -4.21
N HIS A 159 -15.58 3.12 -4.39
CA HIS A 159 -16.45 3.05 -5.57
C HIS A 159 -15.69 3.30 -6.88
N LEU A 160 -14.81 4.31 -6.89
CA LEU A 160 -13.93 4.58 -8.04
C LEU A 160 -12.95 3.44 -8.29
N TYR A 161 -12.45 2.82 -7.22
CA TYR A 161 -11.57 1.67 -7.32
C TYR A 161 -12.28 0.46 -7.93
N ASN A 162 -13.49 0.14 -7.46
CA ASN A 162 -14.33 -0.90 -8.06
C ASN A 162 -14.56 -0.65 -9.57
N SER A 163 -14.82 0.61 -9.94
CA SER A 163 -14.98 0.99 -11.35
C SER A 163 -13.71 0.74 -12.18
N GLN A 164 -12.52 0.88 -11.59
CA GLN A 164 -11.26 0.55 -12.26
C GLN A 164 -11.06 -0.96 -12.40
N LEU A 165 -11.36 -1.72 -11.35
CA LEU A 165 -11.29 -3.18 -11.36
C LEU A 165 -12.25 -3.78 -12.40
N MET A 166 -13.49 -3.30 -12.47
CA MET A 166 -14.48 -3.77 -13.45
C MET A 166 -14.04 -3.52 -14.89
N LYS A 167 -13.52 -2.32 -15.20
CA LYS A 167 -12.98 -2.02 -16.54
C LYS A 167 -11.83 -2.95 -16.94
N ARG A 168 -10.99 -3.35 -15.98
CA ARG A 168 -9.91 -4.32 -16.23
C ARG A 168 -10.43 -5.73 -16.39
N ASN A 169 -11.38 -6.15 -15.56
CA ASN A 169 -12.02 -7.44 -15.67
C ASN A 169 -12.66 -7.62 -17.05
N GLU A 170 -13.34 -6.60 -17.58
CA GLU A 170 -13.87 -6.62 -18.95
C GLU A 170 -12.79 -6.89 -19.99
N GLN A 171 -11.60 -6.28 -19.85
CA GLN A 171 -10.47 -6.51 -20.75
C GLN A 171 -9.93 -7.94 -20.60
N TYR A 172 -9.77 -8.43 -19.37
CA TYR A 172 -9.27 -9.78 -19.14
C TYR A 172 -10.25 -10.86 -19.61
N MET A 173 -11.56 -10.65 -19.44
CA MET A 173 -12.59 -11.54 -19.96
C MET A 173 -12.56 -11.59 -21.49
N LYS A 174 -12.39 -10.44 -22.16
CA LYS A 174 -12.22 -10.38 -23.63
C LYS A 174 -10.98 -11.14 -24.10
N LEU A 175 -9.88 -11.03 -23.36
CA LEU A 175 -8.62 -11.73 -23.63
C LEU A 175 -8.59 -13.18 -23.12
N ARG A 176 -9.68 -13.65 -22.49
CA ARG A 176 -9.81 -15.00 -21.87
C ARG A 176 -8.69 -15.34 -20.89
N VAL A 177 -8.15 -14.35 -20.18
CA VAL A 177 -7.04 -14.58 -19.23
C VAL A 177 -7.59 -15.01 -17.88
N THR A 178 -7.38 -16.27 -17.52
CA THR A 178 -7.94 -16.88 -16.31
C THR A 178 -6.93 -17.12 -15.18
N ALA A 179 -5.73 -16.55 -15.29
CA ALA A 179 -4.67 -16.71 -14.30
C ALA A 179 -4.94 -15.88 -13.04
N ILE A 180 -4.67 -16.48 -11.88
CA ILE A 180 -4.71 -15.82 -10.57
C ILE A 180 -3.58 -14.80 -10.51
N ARG A 181 -3.90 -13.56 -10.13
CA ARG A 181 -2.96 -12.44 -10.14
C ARG A 181 -3.12 -11.58 -8.89
N PRO A 182 -2.07 -10.86 -8.47
CA PRO A 182 -2.22 -9.85 -7.44
C PRO A 182 -3.15 -8.75 -7.94
N ILE A 183 -4.02 -8.27 -7.07
CA ILE A 183 -4.89 -7.14 -7.37
C ILE A 183 -4.04 -5.91 -7.73
N GLU A 184 -4.46 -5.20 -8.77
CA GLU A 184 -3.73 -4.04 -9.26
C GLU A 184 -3.84 -2.81 -8.36
N GLU A 185 -2.86 -1.93 -8.52
CA GLU A 185 -2.82 -0.61 -7.89
C GLU A 185 -4.07 0.23 -8.20
N PHE A 186 -4.56 0.90 -7.16
CA PHE A 186 -5.60 1.91 -7.27
C PHE A 186 -5.02 3.22 -7.79
N LYS A 187 -5.52 3.68 -8.94
CA LYS A 187 -5.12 4.95 -9.55
C LYS A 187 -6.01 6.09 -9.05
N ILE A 188 -5.51 6.85 -8.08
CA ILE A 188 -6.23 7.99 -7.50
C ILE A 188 -6.01 9.24 -8.34
N ASN A 189 -7.10 9.76 -8.91
CA ASN A 189 -7.13 11.09 -9.51
C ASN A 189 -8.10 11.99 -8.72
N SER A 190 -7.58 13.07 -8.13
CA SER A 190 -8.39 14.01 -7.33
C SER A 190 -9.54 14.62 -8.13
N PHE A 191 -9.39 14.81 -9.44
CA PHE A 191 -10.47 15.33 -10.28
C PHE A 191 -11.64 14.34 -10.40
N LEU A 192 -11.35 13.04 -10.58
CA LEU A 192 -12.40 12.01 -10.68
C LEU A 192 -13.18 11.87 -9.38
N VAL A 193 -12.53 12.06 -8.23
CA VAL A 193 -13.19 12.05 -6.91
C VAL A 193 -14.16 13.22 -6.79
N THR A 194 -13.76 14.43 -7.20
CA THR A 194 -14.62 15.62 -7.12
C THR A 194 -15.73 15.62 -8.17
N ALA A 195 -15.49 15.00 -9.32
CA ALA A 195 -16.46 14.91 -10.42
C ALA A 195 -17.42 13.72 -10.29
N LEU A 196 -17.29 12.90 -9.25
CA LEU A 196 -18.18 11.77 -9.03
C LEU A 196 -19.59 12.28 -8.74
N GLN A 197 -20.57 11.88 -9.55
CA GLN A 197 -21.97 12.27 -9.41
C GLN A 197 -22.85 11.05 -9.15
N ARG A 198 -23.91 11.25 -8.38
CA ARG A 198 -25.01 10.30 -8.17
C ARG A 198 -26.30 11.00 -8.58
N ASN A 199 -27.01 10.44 -9.55
CA ASN A 199 -28.26 11.01 -10.08
C ASN A 199 -28.13 12.50 -10.50
N GLY A 200 -27.01 12.86 -11.14
CA GLY A 200 -26.74 14.22 -11.62
C GLY A 200 -26.24 15.21 -10.56
N VAL A 201 -26.17 14.82 -9.28
CA VAL A 201 -25.64 15.66 -8.19
C VAL A 201 -24.26 15.17 -7.79
N THR A 202 -23.33 16.07 -7.47
CA THR A 202 -21.99 15.71 -6.97
C THR A 202 -22.11 14.91 -5.67
N SER A 203 -21.39 13.79 -5.59
CA SER A 203 -21.49 12.89 -4.44
C SER A 203 -20.95 13.51 -3.16
N LEU A 204 -19.93 14.35 -3.27
CA LEU A 204 -19.36 15.12 -2.16
C LEU A 204 -18.96 16.50 -2.69
N ASP A 205 -19.32 17.54 -1.96
CA ASP A 205 -18.87 18.90 -2.24
C ASP A 205 -17.48 19.12 -1.66
N LEU A 206 -16.45 18.75 -2.44
CA LEU A 206 -15.05 18.82 -2.02
C LEU A 206 -14.20 19.44 -3.12
N CYS A 207 -13.20 20.21 -2.71
CA CYS A 207 -12.18 20.69 -3.64
C CYS A 207 -11.03 19.67 -3.79
N LYS A 208 -10.29 19.75 -4.89
CA LYS A 208 -9.16 18.84 -5.20
C LYS A 208 -8.11 18.82 -4.09
N LYS A 209 -7.87 19.97 -3.43
CA LYS A 209 -6.91 20.08 -2.32
C LYS A 209 -7.36 19.26 -1.11
N THR A 210 -8.65 19.30 -0.77
CA THR A 210 -9.21 18.52 0.34
C THR A 210 -9.09 17.01 0.08
N VAL A 211 -9.35 16.56 -1.15
CA VAL A 211 -9.15 15.16 -1.53
C VAL A 211 -7.68 14.73 -1.36
N ARG A 212 -6.73 15.58 -1.78
CA ARG A 212 -5.29 15.31 -1.59
C ARG A 212 -4.90 15.21 -0.12
N ASN A 213 -5.46 16.07 0.74
CA ASN A 213 -5.21 16.04 2.17
C ASN A 213 -5.75 14.76 2.82
N HIS A 214 -6.97 14.32 2.46
CA HIS A 214 -7.52 13.06 2.94
C HIS A 214 -6.70 11.86 2.45
N ARG A 215 -6.27 11.86 1.18
CA ARG A 215 -5.38 10.82 0.64
C ARG A 215 -4.07 10.74 1.44
N GLN A 216 -3.42 11.88 1.68
CA GLN A 216 -2.19 11.92 2.48
C GLN A 216 -2.43 11.43 3.92
N ARG A 217 -3.59 11.77 4.52
CA ARG A 217 -3.95 11.28 5.85
C ARG A 217 -4.14 9.76 5.87
N LEU A 218 -4.76 9.20 4.83
CA LEU A 218 -4.98 7.76 4.66
C LEU A 218 -3.67 7.00 4.41
N GLU A 219 -2.72 7.63 3.73
CA GLU A 219 -1.33 7.14 3.58
C GLU A 219 -0.61 7.15 4.94
N GLU A 220 -0.68 8.26 5.69
CA GLU A 220 -0.05 8.39 7.01
C GLU A 220 -0.58 7.39 8.05
N CYS A 221 -1.87 7.01 7.96
CA CYS A 221 -2.44 6.03 8.88
C CYS A 221 -2.29 4.59 8.39
N GLY A 222 -1.69 4.32 7.22
CA GLY A 222 -1.47 2.96 6.73
C GLY A 222 -2.66 2.30 6.04
N VAL A 223 -3.70 3.06 5.67
CA VAL A 223 -4.81 2.55 4.84
C VAL A 223 -4.36 2.41 3.39
N PHE A 224 -3.57 3.37 2.90
CA PHE A 224 -2.90 3.29 1.62
C PHE A 224 -1.43 2.93 1.80
N VAL A 225 -0.98 1.94 1.03
CA VAL A 225 0.37 1.36 1.04
C VAL A 225 0.96 1.48 -0.37
N ASP A 226 2.28 1.36 -0.52
CA ASP A 226 2.99 1.41 -1.80
C ASP A 226 2.69 2.69 -2.60
N TYR A 227 2.91 3.86 -1.98
CA TYR A 227 2.71 5.15 -2.65
C TYR A 227 3.69 5.33 -3.81
N HIS A 228 3.15 5.47 -5.02
CA HIS A 228 3.93 5.76 -6.21
C HIS A 228 3.43 7.04 -6.90
N PHE A 229 4.35 7.99 -7.12
CA PHE A 229 4.09 9.26 -7.78
C PHE A 229 4.88 9.38 -9.08
N SER A 230 4.16 9.39 -10.20
CA SER A 230 4.73 9.49 -11.55
C SER A 230 4.58 10.89 -12.19
N GLY A 231 4.50 11.96 -11.39
CA GLY A 231 4.38 13.34 -11.88
C GLY A 231 2.98 13.94 -11.84
N GLN A 232 2.86 15.24 -12.16
CA GLN A 232 1.66 16.03 -11.89
C GLN A 232 0.44 15.67 -12.76
N ASN A 233 0.66 15.22 -13.99
CA ASN A 233 -0.40 14.87 -14.94
C ASN A 233 -0.83 13.40 -14.86
N ARG A 234 -0.19 12.61 -14.00
CA ARG A 234 -0.50 11.19 -13.81
C ARG A 234 -1.25 10.99 -12.50
N PRO A 235 -2.15 9.98 -12.43
CA PRO A 235 -2.77 9.61 -11.18
C PRO A 235 -1.71 9.13 -10.19
N VAL A 236 -2.01 9.25 -8.90
CA VAL A 236 -1.22 8.63 -7.84
C VAL A 236 -1.60 7.17 -7.78
N GLU A 237 -0.61 6.28 -7.73
CA GLU A 237 -0.81 4.84 -7.65
C GLU A 237 -0.56 4.40 -6.20
N VAL A 238 -1.53 3.68 -5.63
CA VAL A 238 -1.48 3.16 -4.25
C VAL A 238 -2.14 1.80 -4.18
N HIS A 239 -1.77 0.99 -3.20
CA HIS A 239 -2.54 -0.18 -2.79
C HIS A 239 -3.37 0.12 -1.54
N ILE A 240 -4.50 -0.56 -1.40
CA ILE A 240 -5.25 -0.55 -0.13
C ILE A 240 -4.69 -1.67 0.73
N ASN A 241 -4.48 -1.40 2.02
CA ASN A 241 -4.05 -2.42 2.97
C ASN A 241 -4.99 -3.63 2.90
N SER A 242 -4.39 -4.82 2.79
CA SER A 242 -5.08 -6.08 2.58
C SER A 242 -5.82 -6.57 3.83
N GLU A 243 -5.49 -6.06 5.03
CA GLU A 243 -6.29 -6.22 6.25
C GLU A 243 -7.63 -5.49 6.17
N ILE A 244 -7.69 -4.42 5.37
CA ILE A 244 -8.88 -3.57 5.24
C ILE A 244 -9.71 -4.04 4.04
N LEU A 245 -9.07 -4.25 2.90
CA LEU A 245 -9.74 -4.55 1.64
C LEU A 245 -10.24 -6.00 1.61
N THR A 246 -11.52 -6.19 1.29
CA THR A 246 -12.11 -7.49 0.94
C THR A 246 -12.64 -7.44 -0.48
N VAL A 247 -12.41 -8.48 -1.27
CA VAL A 247 -12.77 -8.51 -2.70
C VAL A 247 -13.47 -9.81 -3.05
N LEU A 248 -14.53 -9.74 -3.86
CA LEU A 248 -15.17 -10.90 -4.46
C LEU A 248 -14.44 -11.26 -5.75
N ASP A 249 -14.00 -12.50 -5.89
CA ASP A 249 -13.52 -13.00 -7.18
C ASP A 249 -14.70 -13.50 -8.02
N LEU A 250 -14.99 -12.84 -9.14
CA LEU A 250 -16.14 -13.17 -10.00
C LEU A 250 -16.04 -14.56 -10.64
N LYS A 251 -14.83 -15.14 -10.76
CA LYS A 251 -14.66 -16.48 -11.32
C LYS A 251 -15.05 -17.58 -10.33
N THR A 252 -14.62 -17.44 -9.07
CA THR A 252 -14.87 -18.43 -8.01
C THR A 252 -16.14 -18.13 -7.21
N SER A 253 -16.70 -16.93 -7.36
CA SER A 253 -17.81 -16.39 -6.55
C SER A 253 -17.53 -16.41 -5.05
N LYS A 254 -16.25 -16.39 -4.65
CA LYS A 254 -15.81 -16.41 -3.26
C LYS A 254 -15.21 -15.08 -2.86
N LEU A 255 -15.44 -14.69 -1.61
CA LEU A 255 -14.75 -13.56 -1.00
C LEU A 255 -13.31 -13.94 -0.71
N THR A 256 -12.39 -13.18 -1.29
CA THR A 256 -10.96 -13.28 -1.09
C THR A 256 -10.54 -12.25 -0.03
N THR A 257 -9.99 -12.76 1.06
CA THR A 257 -9.30 -12.01 2.13
C THR A 257 -7.85 -12.49 2.19
N THR A 258 -6.99 -11.78 2.92
CA THR A 258 -5.60 -12.22 3.20
C THR A 258 -5.55 -13.62 3.80
N GLU A 259 -6.48 -13.94 4.70
CA GLU A 259 -6.56 -15.24 5.37
C GLU A 259 -7.06 -16.37 4.46
N ASN A 260 -7.84 -16.04 3.43
CA ASN A 260 -8.44 -17.02 2.50
C ASN A 260 -7.65 -17.19 1.19
N GLN A 261 -6.38 -16.78 1.17
CA GLN A 261 -5.56 -16.98 -0.01
C GLN A 261 -5.24 -18.45 -0.24
N TYR A 262 -5.28 -18.87 -1.50
CA TYR A 262 -4.97 -20.23 -1.90
C TYR A 262 -3.48 -20.49 -1.62
N VAL A 263 -3.19 -21.12 -0.49
CA VAL A 263 -1.89 -21.74 -0.25
C VAL A 263 -1.81 -22.87 -1.26
N ASN A 264 -0.94 -22.75 -2.27
CA ASN A 264 -0.65 -23.89 -3.13
C ASN A 264 -0.29 -25.05 -2.20
N PRO A 265 -1.02 -26.19 -2.23
CA PRO A 265 -0.54 -27.35 -1.52
C PRO A 265 0.87 -27.61 -2.02
N VAL A 266 1.80 -27.87 -1.10
CA VAL A 266 3.15 -28.29 -1.44
C VAL A 266 2.98 -29.49 -2.35
N ASN A 267 3.17 -29.28 -3.66
CA ASN A 267 3.24 -30.37 -4.60
C ASN A 267 4.52 -31.11 -4.20
N GLU A 268 4.37 -32.19 -3.43
CA GLU A 268 5.43 -33.18 -3.32
C GLU A 268 5.82 -33.52 -4.76
N LYS A 269 7.07 -33.22 -5.11
CA LYS A 269 7.64 -33.72 -6.34
C LYS A 269 7.69 -35.23 -6.17
N VAL A 270 6.63 -35.92 -6.58
CA VAL A 270 6.69 -37.35 -6.82
C VAL A 270 7.69 -37.50 -7.96
N LEU A 271 8.93 -37.79 -7.59
CA LEU A 271 9.95 -38.18 -8.55
C LEU A 271 9.41 -39.44 -9.22
N PRO A 272 9.29 -39.49 -10.55
CA PRO A 272 9.00 -40.76 -11.21
C PRO A 272 10.14 -41.71 -10.85
N ASP A 273 9.79 -42.87 -10.29
CA ASP A 273 10.77 -43.93 -10.07
C ASP A 273 11.45 -44.21 -11.42
N ASN A 274 12.75 -43.96 -11.46
CA ASN A 274 13.59 -44.08 -12.63
C ASN A 274 13.83 -45.57 -12.91
N ASN A 275 12.80 -46.29 -13.33
CA ASN A 275 12.93 -47.62 -13.89
C ASN A 275 12.98 -47.47 -15.42
N GLU A 276 14.06 -46.85 -15.90
CA GLU A 276 14.40 -46.84 -17.32
C GLU A 276 14.69 -48.28 -17.75
N ASN A 277 13.71 -48.92 -18.39
CA ASN A 277 14.00 -50.10 -19.21
C ASN A 277 14.68 -49.61 -20.49
N THR A 278 16.01 -49.72 -20.55
CA THR A 278 16.85 -49.48 -21.74
C THR A 278 16.66 -50.59 -22.79
N ARG A 279 15.42 -50.89 -23.18
CA ARG A 279 15.15 -51.86 -24.24
C ARG A 279 14.15 -51.29 -25.23
N THR A 280 14.70 -50.88 -26.37
CA THR A 280 13.99 -50.40 -27.54
C THR A 280 13.48 -51.61 -28.32
N ASP A 281 12.27 -52.07 -28.05
CA ASP A 281 11.57 -53.01 -28.95
C ASP A 281 10.71 -52.17 -29.92
N LEU A 282 11.36 -51.59 -30.93
CA LEU A 282 10.69 -50.91 -32.04
C LEU A 282 10.00 -51.96 -32.92
N ASN A 283 8.67 -51.93 -32.97
CA ASN A 283 7.91 -52.62 -34.01
C ASN A 283 8.14 -51.92 -35.36
N GLU A 284 8.86 -52.59 -36.26
CA GLU A 284 9.16 -52.12 -37.63
C GLU A 284 7.91 -51.79 -38.48
N SER A 285 6.72 -52.21 -38.04
CA SER A 285 5.46 -52.02 -38.77
C SER A 285 4.96 -50.57 -38.80
N GLN A 286 5.34 -49.71 -37.84
CA GLN A 286 4.89 -48.30 -37.81
C GLN A 286 5.77 -47.36 -38.63
N MET A 287 7.01 -47.74 -38.95
CA MET A 287 7.92 -46.88 -39.72
C MET A 287 7.60 -46.84 -41.23
N LYS A 288 6.79 -47.77 -41.75
CA LYS A 288 6.43 -47.82 -43.19
C LYS A 288 5.13 -47.07 -43.55
N GLU A 289 4.37 -46.58 -42.56
CA GLU A 289 3.13 -45.84 -42.82
C GLU A 289 3.39 -44.34 -43.08
N ASN A 290 4.42 -43.77 -42.46
CA ASN A 290 4.74 -42.34 -42.56
C ASN A 290 5.44 -41.92 -43.86
N VAL A 291 5.72 -42.84 -44.79
CA VAL A 291 6.42 -42.54 -46.06
C VAL A 291 5.45 -42.40 -47.25
N LYS A 292 4.16 -42.75 -47.09
CA LYS A 292 3.19 -42.75 -48.22
C LYS A 292 2.18 -41.59 -48.26
N ASN A 293 2.13 -40.71 -47.25
CA ASN A 293 1.19 -39.58 -47.24
C ASN A 293 1.89 -38.23 -47.38
N ILE A 294 2.54 -38.04 -48.53
CA ILE A 294 2.74 -36.72 -49.12
C ILE A 294 1.83 -36.66 -50.35
N SER A 295 0.74 -35.89 -50.30
CA SER A 295 0.26 -35.09 -51.45
C SER A 295 -1.12 -34.47 -51.19
N GLN A 296 -1.25 -33.19 -51.58
CA GLN A 296 -2.48 -32.40 -51.83
C GLN A 296 -3.20 -31.80 -50.62
N PHE A 297 -3.00 -30.49 -50.41
CA PHE A 297 -4.03 -29.49 -50.69
C PHE A 297 -3.42 -28.07 -50.69
N ASP A 298 -3.20 -27.54 -51.88
CA ASP A 298 -3.09 -26.09 -52.11
C ASP A 298 -4.46 -25.45 -51.85
N LYS A 299 -4.48 -24.38 -51.05
CA LYS A 299 -5.49 -23.31 -51.14
C LYS A 299 -4.97 -22.06 -50.44
N GLU A 300 -4.54 -21.11 -51.26
CA GLU A 300 -4.29 -19.72 -50.90
C GLU A 300 -5.56 -19.06 -50.32
N PHE A 301 -5.39 -18.21 -49.32
CA PHE A 301 -6.35 -17.15 -48.98
C PHE A 301 -5.58 -15.85 -48.69
N PRO A 302 -6.08 -14.70 -49.20
CA PRO A 302 -5.28 -13.49 -49.41
C PRO A 302 -5.01 -12.69 -48.13
N SER A 303 -3.87 -12.00 -48.10
CA SER A 303 -3.59 -10.95 -47.12
C SER A 303 -4.44 -9.71 -47.40
N VAL A 304 -5.30 -9.34 -46.46
CA VAL A 304 -5.95 -8.02 -46.44
C VAL A 304 -5.68 -7.39 -45.07
N THR A 305 -4.54 -6.74 -44.94
CA THR A 305 -4.36 -5.71 -43.91
C THR A 305 -5.10 -4.44 -44.34
N PRO A 306 -5.53 -3.60 -43.39
CA PRO A 306 -4.83 -2.32 -43.33
C PRO A 306 -4.23 -2.08 -41.95
N SER A 307 -2.90 -2.03 -41.97
CA SER A 307 -2.06 -1.32 -41.02
C SER A 307 -2.43 0.17 -41.00
N TYR A 308 -3.44 0.54 -40.23
CA TYR A 308 -3.64 1.93 -39.82
C TYR A 308 -4.17 1.91 -38.39
N LEU A 309 -3.32 2.32 -37.46
CA LEU A 309 -3.60 3.19 -36.30
C LEU A 309 -2.33 3.22 -35.42
N PHE A 310 -1.23 3.67 -36.03
CA PHE A 310 -0.08 4.16 -35.28
C PHE A 310 -0.42 5.56 -34.72
N PHE A 311 0.02 5.80 -33.49
CA PHE A 311 -0.11 7.04 -32.75
C PHE A 311 0.41 8.26 -33.52
N THR A 312 -0.43 9.28 -33.72
CA THR A 312 0.05 10.65 -33.96
C THR A 312 -0.86 11.67 -33.31
N ARG A 313 -0.44 12.26 -32.19
CA ARG A 313 -0.62 13.70 -31.93
C ARG A 313 0.23 14.16 -30.74
N THR A 314 1.41 14.66 -31.06
CA THR A 314 2.10 15.72 -30.31
C THR A 314 2.11 16.93 -31.25
N PRO A 315 1.64 18.13 -30.85
CA PRO A 315 1.82 19.32 -31.66
C PRO A 315 3.15 19.97 -31.30
N ALA A 316 4.11 19.93 -32.23
CA ALA A 316 5.33 20.73 -32.14
C ALA A 316 5.44 21.67 -33.35
N SER A 317 5.41 22.96 -33.02
CA SER A 317 6.10 24.11 -33.65
C SER A 317 6.03 24.36 -35.16
N LYS A 318 5.34 25.46 -35.48
CA LYS A 318 5.69 26.59 -36.36
C LYS A 318 6.57 26.33 -37.60
N LEU A 319 6.02 26.65 -38.76
CA LEU A 319 6.73 27.36 -39.82
C LEU A 319 5.78 28.36 -40.49
N GLN A 320 6.13 29.64 -40.37
CA GLN A 320 5.61 30.73 -41.20
C GLN A 320 6.06 30.50 -42.65
N ASN A 321 5.26 30.96 -43.61
CA ASN A 321 5.73 31.50 -44.89
C ASN A 321 4.60 32.29 -45.59
N PRO A 322 4.93 33.13 -46.58
CA PRO A 322 4.56 34.56 -46.59
C PRO A 322 3.35 34.93 -47.45
N THR A 323 3.02 36.22 -47.33
CA THR A 323 2.10 37.08 -48.07
C THR A 323 1.99 36.85 -49.58
N GLU A 324 0.76 36.92 -50.09
CA GLU A 324 0.47 37.52 -51.38
C GLU A 324 -0.80 38.39 -51.28
N VAL A 325 -0.76 39.50 -52.02
CA VAL A 325 -1.56 40.71 -51.87
C VAL A 325 -2.80 40.64 -52.75
N ALA A 326 -3.94 41.14 -52.26
CA ALA A 326 -4.98 41.76 -53.08
C ALA A 326 -5.71 42.81 -52.23
N GLY A 327 -5.49 44.09 -52.53
CA GLY A 327 -6.08 45.26 -51.85
C GLY A 327 -5.11 46.41 -51.74
#